data_AF-A0A1Y0T1W3-F1
#
_entry.id   AF-A0A1Y0T1W3-F1
#
_cell.length_a   1.000
_cell.length_b   1.000
_cell.length_c   1.000
_cell.angle_alpha   90.00
_cell.angle_beta   90.00
_cell.angle_gamma   90.00
#
_symmetry.space_group_name_H-M   'P 1'
#
loop_
_entity.id
_entity.type
_entity.pdbx_description
1 polymer ?
#
loop_
_entity_poly.entity_id
_entity_poly.type
_entity_poly.pdbx_seq_one_letter_code
_entity_poly.pdbx_strand_id
1 'polypeptide(L)'
;MAAAEEVDVDGVAVRLTNPDKVYFPKLGSRGTKRHLVEYYRAVAGGPMLDTLRDRPSHLQRFPDGIDGEEIYQKRIPQHHPDYLETCQVTFPSGRTADALKVTHPAAIVWAAQMGTITLHPWQVRCPDTDHPDELRIDLDPQPGVAFEQARTVAVDVLRPLLDELGLVGYPKTSGGRGIHVFLRIATDWDFVEVRRAGIALAREVERRAPDAVTTAWWKEERGQRIFVDFNQNARDRTMASAYSVRRTPIATVSMPLTWDELAGAEPDDYTMATVPELVARREDPWAAMDDVAQSIASLLQMAEADEERGLGDMPYPPNYPKMPGEPKRVQPSRDTDRRNGKK
;
A
#
# COMPACT_ATOMS: atom_id res chain seq x y z
N MET A 1 0.77 -14.34 34.55
CA MET A 1 0.32 -13.52 33.41
C MET A 1 -0.87 -12.70 33.87
N ALA A 2 -0.95 -11.42 33.53
CA ALA A 2 -2.16 -10.65 33.77
C ALA A 2 -3.35 -11.33 33.05
N ALA A 3 -4.55 -11.22 33.63
CA ALA A 3 -5.76 -11.71 32.98
C ALA A 3 -5.94 -11.01 31.61
N ALA A 4 -6.64 -11.67 30.70
CA ALA A 4 -7.00 -11.03 29.45
C ALA A 4 -8.02 -9.91 29.72
N GLU A 5 -7.85 -8.79 29.05
CA GLU A 5 -8.79 -7.67 29.05
C GLU A 5 -9.74 -7.82 27.86
N GLU A 6 -10.90 -7.17 27.92
CA GLU A 6 -11.81 -7.02 26.79
C GLU A 6 -11.91 -5.54 26.42
N VAL A 7 -11.73 -5.25 25.13
CA VAL A 7 -11.84 -3.92 24.55
C VAL A 7 -13.14 -3.88 23.76
N ASP A 8 -14.05 -2.99 24.14
CA ASP A 8 -15.26 -2.74 23.34
C ASP A 8 -14.89 -1.89 22.11
N VAL A 9 -15.22 -2.44 20.95
CA VAL A 9 -14.98 -1.87 19.62
C VAL A 9 -16.30 -1.88 18.87
N ASP A 10 -17.02 -0.76 18.94
CA ASP A 10 -18.33 -0.55 18.32
C ASP A 10 -19.34 -1.67 18.64
N GLY A 11 -19.41 -2.09 19.91
CA GLY A 11 -20.34 -3.11 20.40
C GLY A 11 -19.84 -4.55 20.25
N VAL A 12 -18.62 -4.75 19.74
CA VAL A 12 -17.96 -6.06 19.66
C VAL A 12 -16.82 -6.14 20.67
N ALA A 13 -16.88 -7.10 21.59
CA ALA A 13 -15.84 -7.35 22.56
C ALA A 13 -14.61 -8.03 21.91
N VAL A 14 -13.47 -7.35 21.94
CA VAL A 14 -12.20 -7.87 21.41
C VAL A 14 -11.23 -8.15 22.57
N ARG A 15 -10.77 -9.40 22.68
CA ARG A 15 -9.82 -9.83 23.72
C ARG A 15 -8.45 -9.16 23.53
N LEU A 16 -7.86 -8.61 24.58
CA LEU A 16 -6.50 -8.07 24.63
C LEU A 16 -5.64 -8.86 25.62
N THR A 17 -4.43 -9.25 25.19
CA THR A 17 -3.45 -9.93 26.06
C THR A 17 -2.06 -9.35 25.90
N ASN A 18 -1.24 -9.43 26.96
CA ASN A 18 0.11 -8.87 27.04
C ASN A 18 0.17 -7.37 26.66
N PRO A 19 -0.70 -6.52 27.25
CA PRO A 19 -0.81 -5.12 26.86
C PRO A 19 0.50 -4.34 27.03
N ASP A 20 1.27 -4.66 28.06
CA ASP A 20 2.51 -3.94 28.37
C ASP A 20 3.74 -4.50 27.64
N LYS A 21 3.56 -5.50 26.77
CA LYS A 21 4.65 -6.01 25.94
C LYS A 21 5.15 -4.90 25.03
N VAL A 22 6.46 -4.65 25.06
CA VAL A 22 7.11 -3.62 24.24
C VAL A 22 7.17 -4.10 22.79
N TYR A 23 6.58 -3.32 21.89
CA TYR A 23 6.64 -3.53 20.44
C TYR A 23 7.65 -2.61 19.75
N PHE A 24 7.82 -1.39 20.28
CA PHE A 24 8.72 -0.36 19.73
C PHE A 24 9.71 0.07 20.81
N PRO A 25 10.90 -0.57 20.92
CA PRO A 25 11.82 -0.34 22.03
C PRO A 25 12.28 1.11 22.21
N LYS A 26 12.49 1.84 21.10
CA LYS A 26 12.88 3.27 21.13
C LYS A 26 11.82 4.16 21.82
N LEU A 27 10.56 3.75 21.83
CA LEU A 27 9.47 4.49 22.47
C LEU A 27 9.26 4.11 23.94
N GLY A 28 9.95 3.07 24.45
CA GLY A 28 9.86 2.61 25.83
C GLY A 28 8.43 2.26 26.24
N SER A 29 7.97 2.82 27.36
CA SER A 29 6.61 2.60 27.89
C SER A 29 5.49 3.11 26.98
N ARG A 30 5.80 3.98 26.00
CA ARG A 30 4.85 4.46 24.99
C ARG A 30 4.81 3.59 23.72
N GLY A 31 5.70 2.59 23.64
CA GLY A 31 5.85 1.69 22.50
C GLY A 31 5.24 0.31 22.71
N THR A 32 4.21 0.18 23.53
CA THR A 32 3.67 -1.14 23.91
C THR A 32 2.55 -1.61 22.98
N LYS A 33 2.22 -2.90 23.05
CA LYS A 33 1.08 -3.48 22.36
C LYS A 33 -0.23 -2.75 22.69
N ARG A 34 -0.44 -2.31 23.93
CA ARG A 34 -1.59 -1.48 24.32
C ARG A 34 -1.65 -0.21 23.49
N HIS A 35 -0.55 0.52 23.35
CA HIS A 35 -0.53 1.76 22.57
C HIS A 35 -0.87 1.51 21.10
N LEU A 36 -0.39 0.41 20.52
CA LEU A 36 -0.77 0.01 19.16
C LEU A 36 -2.27 -0.29 19.05
N VAL A 37 -2.83 -1.03 20.02
CA VAL A 37 -4.25 -1.39 20.06
C VAL A 37 -5.14 -0.17 20.23
N GLU A 38 -4.79 0.74 21.15
CA GLU A 38 -5.54 2.00 21.34
C GLU A 38 -5.42 2.93 20.14
N TYR A 39 -4.26 3.01 19.48
CA TYR A 39 -4.12 3.72 18.21
C TYR A 39 -5.11 3.19 17.19
N TYR A 40 -5.09 1.87 16.94
CA TYR A 40 -5.99 1.28 15.94
C TYR A 40 -7.45 1.45 16.34
N ARG A 41 -7.80 1.27 17.61
CA ARG A 41 -9.16 1.54 18.10
C ARG A 41 -9.61 2.98 17.82
N ALA A 42 -8.72 3.95 17.98
CA ALA A 42 -9.04 5.37 17.76
C ALA A 42 -9.31 5.71 16.29
N VAL A 43 -8.70 5.01 15.33
CA VAL A 43 -8.87 5.29 13.89
C VAL A 43 -9.75 4.29 13.15
N ALA A 44 -9.92 3.08 13.69
CA ALA A 44 -10.58 1.97 13.01
C ALA A 44 -12.07 2.20 12.74
N GLY A 45 -12.77 3.02 13.54
CA GLY A 45 -14.21 3.29 13.36
C GLY A 45 -14.55 4.33 12.30
N GLY A 46 -13.55 5.05 11.77
CA GLY A 46 -13.76 6.14 10.82
C GLY A 46 -12.98 5.93 9.52
N PRO A 47 -12.13 6.88 9.10
CA PRO A 47 -11.55 6.90 7.76
C PRO A 47 -10.68 5.67 7.45
N MET A 48 -10.12 5.00 8.46
CA MET A 48 -9.40 3.75 8.24
C MET A 48 -10.32 2.63 7.74
N LEU A 49 -11.51 2.47 8.33
CA LEU A 49 -12.47 1.46 7.86
C LEU A 49 -12.94 1.77 6.45
N ASP A 50 -13.19 3.02 6.11
CA ASP A 50 -13.70 3.37 4.78
C ASP A 50 -12.70 3.00 3.66
N THR A 51 -11.40 3.12 3.93
CA THR A 51 -10.36 2.64 2.99
C THR A 51 -10.18 1.12 2.94
N LEU A 52 -10.60 0.41 3.99
CA LEU A 52 -10.39 -1.05 4.15
C LEU A 52 -11.67 -1.87 3.94
N ARG A 53 -12.83 -1.22 3.86
CA ARG A 53 -14.14 -1.87 3.88
C ARG A 53 -14.24 -2.89 2.75
N ASP A 54 -14.65 -4.09 3.14
CA ASP A 54 -14.79 -5.27 2.29
C ASP A 54 -13.51 -5.74 1.58
N ARG A 55 -12.33 -5.21 1.94
CA ARG A 55 -11.06 -5.64 1.36
C ARG A 55 -10.51 -6.87 2.06
N PRO A 56 -10.06 -7.89 1.32
CA PRO A 56 -9.24 -8.93 1.89
C PRO A 56 -7.87 -8.35 2.24
N SER A 57 -7.35 -8.66 3.43
CA SER A 57 -6.13 -8.07 3.97
C SER A 57 -5.16 -9.12 4.51
N HIS A 58 -3.89 -9.00 4.12
CA HIS A 58 -2.79 -9.72 4.76
C HIS A 58 -2.29 -8.96 5.99
N LEU A 59 -1.71 -9.70 6.95
CA LEU A 59 -1.26 -9.15 8.22
C LEU A 59 0.26 -9.28 8.34
N GLN A 60 0.97 -8.17 8.53
CA GLN A 60 2.38 -8.17 8.88
C GLN A 60 2.52 -8.11 10.40
N ARG A 61 2.87 -9.24 11.00
CA ARG A 61 2.82 -9.45 12.45
C ARG A 61 4.21 -9.51 13.07
N PHE A 62 4.32 -8.95 14.27
CA PHE A 62 5.50 -8.93 15.11
C PHE A 62 5.10 -9.28 16.55
N PRO A 63 4.82 -10.56 16.86
CA PRO A 63 4.27 -10.96 18.16
C PRO A 63 5.14 -10.56 19.37
N ASP A 64 6.44 -10.40 19.13
CA ASP A 64 7.48 -10.02 20.10
C ASP A 64 8.12 -8.64 19.81
N GLY A 65 7.43 -7.79 19.03
CA GLY A 65 7.89 -6.44 18.68
C GLY A 65 8.76 -6.38 17.43
N ILE A 66 9.06 -5.15 16.96
CA ILE A 66 9.64 -4.90 15.63
C ILE A 66 11.04 -5.49 15.41
N ASP A 67 11.74 -5.83 16.49
CA ASP A 67 13.08 -6.44 16.47
C ASP A 67 13.03 -7.97 16.58
N GLY A 68 11.84 -8.54 16.78
CA GLY A 68 11.58 -9.98 16.87
C GLY A 68 11.25 -10.62 15.51
N GLU A 69 10.62 -11.80 15.59
CA GLU A 69 10.16 -12.55 14.41
C GLU A 69 9.08 -11.79 13.64
N GLU A 70 9.25 -11.73 12.32
CA GLU A 70 8.27 -11.20 11.38
C GLU A 70 7.45 -12.34 10.78
N ILE A 71 6.12 -12.27 10.92
CA ILE A 71 5.19 -13.23 10.34
C ILE A 71 4.31 -12.50 9.34
N TYR A 72 4.48 -12.81 8.05
CA TYR A 72 3.62 -12.33 6.98
C TYR A 72 2.45 -13.30 6.74
N GLN A 73 1.32 -13.04 7.38
CA GLN A 73 0.16 -13.93 7.39
C GLN A 73 -0.84 -13.56 6.29
N LYS A 74 -0.99 -14.46 5.31
CA LYS A 74 -1.95 -14.30 4.21
C LYS A 74 -3.31 -14.95 4.48
N ARG A 75 -3.27 -16.19 5.00
CA ARG A 75 -4.47 -16.97 5.35
C ARG A 75 -4.90 -16.64 6.77
N ILE A 76 -6.20 -16.48 7.00
CA ILE A 76 -6.75 -16.38 8.35
C ILE A 76 -6.52 -17.71 9.13
N PRO A 77 -6.27 -17.70 10.45
CA PRO A 77 -6.14 -18.93 11.22
C PRO A 77 -7.42 -19.76 11.17
N GLN A 78 -7.33 -21.10 11.23
CA GLN A 78 -8.51 -21.97 11.23
C GLN A 78 -9.47 -21.69 12.40
N HIS A 79 -8.91 -21.35 13.56
CA HIS A 79 -9.66 -20.92 14.73
C HIS A 79 -9.52 -19.41 14.89
N HIS A 80 -10.62 -18.71 14.75
CA HIS A 80 -10.71 -17.26 14.88
C HIS A 80 -12.09 -16.89 15.43
N PRO A 81 -12.27 -15.70 16.05
CA PRO A 81 -13.55 -15.27 16.57
C PRO A 81 -14.68 -15.25 15.52
N ASP A 82 -15.90 -15.62 15.93
CA ASP A 82 -17.07 -15.77 15.05
C ASP A 82 -17.49 -14.48 14.34
N TYR A 83 -17.10 -13.31 14.87
CA TYR A 83 -17.42 -12.00 14.27
C TYR A 83 -16.49 -11.64 13.10
N LEU A 84 -15.44 -12.42 12.82
CA LEU A 84 -14.54 -12.13 11.71
C LEU A 84 -15.08 -12.71 10.41
N GLU A 85 -15.12 -11.89 9.39
CA GLU A 85 -15.44 -12.32 8.04
C GLU A 85 -14.18 -12.63 7.24
N THR A 86 -14.35 -13.50 6.25
CA THR A 86 -13.28 -13.94 5.36
C THR A 86 -13.69 -13.74 3.91
N CYS A 87 -12.69 -13.71 3.04
CA CYS A 87 -12.88 -13.64 1.61
C CYS A 87 -11.81 -14.44 0.91
N GLN A 88 -12.22 -15.25 -0.06
CA GLN A 88 -11.31 -16.07 -0.83
C GLN A 88 -10.58 -15.19 -1.86
N VAL A 89 -9.25 -15.20 -1.83
CA VAL A 89 -8.41 -14.53 -2.83
C VAL A 89 -7.65 -15.52 -3.68
N THR A 90 -7.33 -15.14 -4.92
CA THR A 90 -6.53 -15.92 -5.86
C THR A 90 -5.12 -15.33 -5.98
N PHE A 91 -4.11 -16.12 -5.63
CA PHE A 91 -2.70 -15.76 -5.77
C PHE A 91 -2.23 -15.86 -7.24
N PRO A 92 -1.08 -15.27 -7.61
CA PRO A 92 -0.55 -15.36 -8.98
C PRO A 92 -0.30 -16.79 -9.48
N SER A 93 -0.19 -17.77 -8.57
CA SER A 93 -0.05 -19.19 -8.92
C SER A 93 -1.38 -19.88 -9.27
N GLY A 94 -2.51 -19.20 -9.13
CA GLY A 94 -3.86 -19.78 -9.20
C GLY A 94 -4.33 -20.45 -7.91
N ARG A 95 -3.47 -20.57 -6.89
CA ARG A 95 -3.87 -21.07 -5.57
C ARG A 95 -4.77 -20.06 -4.87
N THR A 96 -5.74 -20.55 -4.10
CA THR A 96 -6.63 -19.72 -3.30
C THR A 96 -6.37 -19.80 -1.79
N ALA A 97 -6.76 -18.77 -1.06
CA ALA A 97 -6.82 -18.78 0.40
C ALA A 97 -7.89 -17.83 0.92
N ASP A 98 -8.44 -18.15 2.08
CA ASP A 98 -9.33 -17.25 2.82
C ASP A 98 -8.47 -16.24 3.58
N ALA A 99 -8.56 -14.98 3.16
CA ALA A 99 -7.94 -13.84 3.82
C ALA A 99 -8.95 -13.19 4.79
N LEU A 100 -8.45 -12.41 5.75
CA LEU A 100 -9.30 -11.59 6.60
C LEU A 100 -10.01 -10.54 5.73
N LYS A 101 -11.33 -10.49 5.75
CA LYS A 101 -12.12 -9.42 5.13
C LYS A 101 -12.42 -8.36 6.19
N VAL A 102 -12.05 -7.11 5.95
CA VAL A 102 -12.30 -6.03 6.93
C VAL A 102 -13.71 -5.46 6.71
N THR A 103 -14.66 -5.85 7.56
CA THR A 103 -16.06 -5.36 7.52
C THR A 103 -16.45 -4.51 8.73
N HIS A 104 -15.68 -4.63 9.82
CA HIS A 104 -15.96 -3.97 11.09
C HIS A 104 -14.64 -3.52 11.76
N PRO A 105 -14.63 -2.43 12.55
CA PRO A 105 -13.43 -1.97 13.28
C PRO A 105 -12.82 -3.05 14.19
N ALA A 106 -13.66 -3.94 14.72
CA ALA A 106 -13.22 -5.08 15.53
C ALA A 106 -12.25 -6.02 14.80
N ALA A 107 -12.33 -6.13 13.47
CA ALA A 107 -11.38 -6.92 12.68
C ALA A 107 -9.97 -6.30 12.68
N ILE A 108 -9.88 -4.97 12.64
CA ILE A 108 -8.61 -4.22 12.70
C ILE A 108 -8.00 -4.35 14.10
N VAL A 109 -8.81 -4.15 15.15
CA VAL A 109 -8.34 -4.26 16.54
C VAL A 109 -7.95 -5.71 16.88
N TRP A 110 -8.69 -6.70 16.37
CA TRP A 110 -8.29 -8.10 16.47
C TRP A 110 -6.93 -8.37 15.80
N ALA A 111 -6.70 -7.81 14.60
CA ALA A 111 -5.42 -7.94 13.92
C ALA A 111 -4.28 -7.36 14.79
N ALA A 112 -4.49 -6.19 15.42
CA ALA A 112 -3.53 -5.58 16.35
C ALA A 112 -3.28 -6.47 17.58
N GLN A 113 -4.33 -7.07 18.17
CA GLN A 113 -4.22 -8.06 19.23
C GLN A 113 -3.36 -9.28 18.80
N MET A 114 -3.46 -9.70 17.54
CA MET A 114 -2.63 -10.78 16.98
C MET A 114 -1.17 -10.36 16.74
N GLY A 115 -0.80 -9.13 17.08
CA GLY A 115 0.53 -8.56 16.89
C GLY A 115 0.74 -7.97 15.50
N THR A 116 -0.32 -7.68 14.75
CA THR A 116 -0.21 -7.02 13.45
C THR A 116 0.21 -5.58 13.64
N ILE A 117 1.36 -5.21 13.07
CA ILE A 117 1.79 -3.82 13.00
C ILE A 117 1.25 -3.16 11.75
N THR A 118 1.30 -3.84 10.60
CA THR A 118 0.85 -3.29 9.30
C THR A 118 -0.23 -4.18 8.69
N LEU A 119 -1.34 -3.60 8.25
CA LEU A 119 -2.31 -4.26 7.39
C LEU A 119 -1.97 -4.02 5.92
N HIS A 120 -2.15 -5.05 5.10
CA HIS A 120 -1.86 -5.02 3.67
C HIS A 120 -3.11 -5.42 2.87
N PRO A 121 -4.01 -4.47 2.56
CA PRO A 121 -5.20 -4.73 1.79
C PRO A 121 -4.87 -5.00 0.32
N TRP A 122 -5.60 -5.94 -0.26
CA TRP A 122 -5.64 -6.06 -1.72
C TRP A 122 -6.33 -4.84 -2.33
N GLN A 123 -6.07 -4.58 -3.60
CA GLN A 123 -6.69 -3.51 -4.41
C GLN A 123 -8.09 -3.87 -4.94
N VAL A 124 -8.77 -4.84 -4.30
CA VAL A 124 -10.09 -5.35 -4.68
C VAL A 124 -11.02 -5.29 -3.47
N ARG A 125 -12.33 -5.34 -3.71
CA ARG A 125 -13.37 -5.53 -2.68
C ARG A 125 -14.08 -6.85 -2.91
N CYS A 126 -14.39 -7.55 -1.84
CA CYS A 126 -15.12 -8.80 -1.92
C CYS A 126 -16.61 -8.56 -2.26
N PRO A 127 -17.26 -9.43 -3.05
CA PRO A 127 -16.76 -10.72 -3.53
C PRO A 127 -15.99 -10.66 -4.87
N ASP A 128 -15.92 -9.51 -5.54
CA ASP A 128 -15.21 -9.38 -6.81
C ASP A 128 -13.69 -9.21 -6.59
N THR A 129 -13.00 -10.34 -6.46
CA THR A 129 -11.55 -10.36 -6.20
C THR A 129 -10.69 -10.39 -7.45
N ASP A 130 -11.27 -10.21 -8.63
CA ASP A 130 -10.56 -10.28 -9.91
C ASP A 130 -10.46 -8.93 -10.62
N HIS A 131 -11.33 -7.97 -10.28
CA HIS A 131 -11.30 -6.61 -10.84
C HIS A 131 -10.95 -5.58 -9.76
N PRO A 132 -9.73 -5.01 -9.80
CA PRO A 132 -9.35 -3.95 -8.88
C PRO A 132 -10.26 -2.73 -8.96
N ASP A 133 -10.58 -2.16 -7.80
CA ASP A 133 -11.23 -0.86 -7.68
C ASP A 133 -10.20 0.26 -7.38
N GLU A 134 -8.92 -0.09 -7.24
CA GLU A 134 -7.81 0.84 -7.01
C GLU A 134 -6.66 0.60 -7.99
N LEU A 135 -6.25 1.66 -8.71
CA LEU A 135 -4.93 1.76 -9.32
C LEU A 135 -3.98 2.43 -8.34
N ARG A 136 -2.82 1.83 -8.09
CA ARG A 136 -1.85 2.27 -7.09
C ARG A 136 -0.55 2.73 -7.74
N ILE A 137 -0.11 3.94 -7.41
CA ILE A 137 1.21 4.47 -7.76
C ILE A 137 2.08 4.47 -6.51
N ASP A 138 3.26 3.85 -6.61
CA ASP A 138 4.24 3.75 -5.54
C ASP A 138 5.52 4.48 -5.96
N LEU A 139 5.75 5.64 -5.37
CA LEU A 139 6.95 6.45 -5.56
C LEU A 139 7.98 6.03 -4.51
N ASP A 140 8.95 5.21 -4.90
CA ASP A 140 9.97 4.61 -4.02
C ASP A 140 11.36 5.25 -4.22
N PRO A 141 11.80 6.14 -3.30
CA PRO A 141 13.13 6.71 -3.33
C PRO A 141 14.24 5.66 -3.24
N GLN A 142 15.08 5.61 -4.27
CA GLN A 142 16.26 4.74 -4.28
C GLN A 142 17.37 5.31 -3.39
N PRO A 143 18.43 4.53 -3.08
CA PRO A 143 19.54 5.03 -2.25
C PRO A 143 20.11 6.36 -2.79
N GLY A 144 20.24 7.36 -1.91
CA GLY A 144 20.67 8.70 -2.26
C GLY A 144 19.53 9.68 -2.58
N VAL A 145 18.27 9.23 -2.55
CA VAL A 145 17.08 10.05 -2.77
C VAL A 145 16.30 10.24 -1.47
N ALA A 146 15.95 11.48 -1.16
CA ALA A 146 15.18 11.87 0.03
C ALA A 146 13.66 11.84 -0.21
N PHE A 147 12.88 11.84 0.88
CA PHE A 147 11.41 11.96 0.82
C PHE A 147 10.97 13.25 0.10
N GLU A 148 11.70 14.35 0.33
CA GLU A 148 11.45 15.64 -0.34
C GLU A 148 11.36 15.49 -1.87
N GLN A 149 12.29 14.75 -2.47
CA GLN A 149 12.26 14.52 -3.91
C GLN A 149 11.02 13.72 -4.33
N ALA A 150 10.59 12.74 -3.51
CA ALA A 150 9.37 11.98 -3.77
C ALA A 150 8.13 12.90 -3.76
N ARG A 151 7.99 13.78 -2.77
CA ARG A 151 6.85 14.71 -2.72
C ARG A 151 6.89 15.72 -3.87
N THR A 152 8.07 16.19 -4.27
CA THR A 152 8.24 17.04 -5.46
C THR A 152 7.72 16.32 -6.72
N VAL A 153 8.12 15.07 -6.96
CA VAL A 153 7.59 14.31 -8.12
C VAL A 153 6.09 14.08 -8.01
N ALA A 154 5.57 13.78 -6.81
CA ALA A 154 4.15 13.59 -6.61
C ALA A 154 3.34 14.86 -6.92
N VAL A 155 3.74 16.00 -6.38
CA VAL A 155 3.01 17.28 -6.44
C VAL A 155 3.23 18.01 -7.76
N ASP A 156 4.45 18.01 -8.29
CA ASP A 156 4.83 18.86 -9.42
C ASP A 156 4.78 18.13 -10.77
N VAL A 157 4.74 16.79 -10.76
CA VAL A 157 4.74 15.98 -12.00
C VAL A 157 3.51 15.08 -12.08
N LEU A 158 3.28 14.25 -11.06
CA LEU A 158 2.17 13.29 -11.08
C LEU A 158 0.81 14.00 -10.98
N ARG A 159 0.61 14.90 -10.01
CA ARG A 159 -0.68 15.61 -9.84
C ARG A 159 -1.09 16.37 -11.11
N PRO A 160 -0.25 17.22 -11.73
CA PRO A 160 -0.62 17.90 -12.99
C PRO A 160 -0.90 16.94 -14.14
N LEU A 161 -0.17 15.82 -14.23
CA LEU A 161 -0.45 14.78 -15.22
C LEU A 161 -1.83 14.12 -14.98
N LEU A 162 -2.19 13.86 -13.73
CA LEU A 162 -3.53 13.36 -13.39
C LEU A 162 -4.61 14.38 -13.78
N ASP A 163 -4.37 15.68 -13.50
CA ASP A 163 -5.29 16.76 -13.88
C ASP A 163 -5.49 16.84 -15.41
N GLU A 164 -4.41 16.72 -16.20
CA GLU A 164 -4.47 16.67 -17.67
C GLU A 164 -5.28 15.47 -18.20
N LEU A 165 -5.21 14.35 -17.49
CA LEU A 165 -5.94 13.12 -17.84
C LEU A 165 -7.38 13.11 -17.30
N GLY A 166 -7.80 14.14 -16.56
CA GLY A 166 -9.09 14.18 -15.89
C GLY A 166 -9.23 13.15 -14.78
N LEU A 167 -8.11 12.74 -14.17
CA LEU A 167 -8.05 11.77 -13.09
C LEU A 167 -7.76 12.45 -11.76
N VAL A 168 -8.34 11.94 -10.69
CA VAL A 168 -8.13 12.36 -9.31
C VAL A 168 -7.37 11.28 -8.57
N GLY A 169 -6.21 11.65 -8.03
CA GLY A 169 -5.39 10.81 -7.16
C GLY A 169 -5.47 11.25 -5.71
N TYR A 170 -5.35 10.28 -4.81
CA TYR A 170 -5.42 10.44 -3.36
C TYR A 170 -4.08 10.04 -2.74
N PRO A 171 -3.26 11.00 -2.28
CA PRO A 171 -1.92 10.70 -1.79
C PRO A 171 -1.90 10.32 -0.31
N LYS A 172 -0.95 9.47 0.05
CA LYS A 172 -0.56 9.20 1.43
C LYS A 172 0.94 9.02 1.55
N THR A 173 1.52 9.40 2.68
CA THR A 173 2.86 8.94 3.02
C THR A 173 2.85 7.42 3.12
N SER A 174 3.93 6.75 2.73
CA SER A 174 4.08 5.32 3.02
C SER A 174 4.26 5.05 4.52
N GLY A 175 4.72 6.05 5.30
CA GLY A 175 5.30 5.89 6.63
C GLY A 175 6.73 5.35 6.61
N GLY A 176 7.28 5.06 5.43
CA GLY A 176 8.71 4.89 5.19
C GLY A 176 9.25 6.11 4.44
N ARG A 177 10.03 5.87 3.38
CA ARG A 177 10.62 6.96 2.56
C ARG A 177 9.80 7.34 1.33
N GLY A 178 8.82 6.53 0.94
CA GLY A 178 8.05 6.72 -0.29
C GLY A 178 6.66 7.32 -0.08
N ILE A 179 5.97 7.54 -1.20
CA ILE A 179 4.61 8.06 -1.29
C ILE A 179 3.76 7.08 -2.09
N HIS A 180 2.54 6.85 -1.63
CA HIS A 180 1.54 6.14 -2.41
C HIS A 180 0.47 7.11 -2.89
N VAL A 181 0.02 6.96 -4.14
CA VAL A 181 -1.13 7.69 -4.68
C VAL A 181 -2.14 6.68 -5.21
N PHE A 182 -3.37 6.76 -4.73
CA PHE A 182 -4.45 5.85 -5.12
C PHE A 182 -5.40 6.55 -6.07
N LEU A 183 -5.85 5.85 -7.10
CA LEU A 183 -6.94 6.26 -7.96
C LEU A 183 -8.08 5.26 -7.76
N ARG A 184 -9.26 5.75 -7.36
CA ARG A 184 -10.50 4.96 -7.40
C ARG A 184 -10.90 4.76 -8.85
N ILE A 185 -11.07 3.51 -9.27
CA ILE A 185 -11.43 3.14 -10.64
C ILE A 185 -12.68 2.25 -10.66
N ALA A 186 -13.39 2.22 -11.80
CA ALA A 186 -14.44 1.24 -12.02
C ALA A 186 -13.85 -0.18 -12.07
N THR A 187 -14.64 -1.18 -11.66
CA THR A 187 -14.23 -2.60 -11.62
C THR A 187 -14.48 -3.30 -12.96
N ASP A 188 -14.18 -2.61 -14.07
CA ASP A 188 -14.38 -3.13 -15.42
C ASP A 188 -13.12 -3.86 -15.96
N TRP A 189 -12.00 -3.78 -15.24
CA TRP A 189 -10.68 -4.24 -15.69
C TRP A 189 -10.04 -5.22 -14.73
N ASP A 190 -9.29 -6.17 -15.26
CA ASP A 190 -8.54 -7.12 -14.45
C ASP A 190 -7.19 -6.58 -13.95
N PHE A 191 -6.46 -7.36 -13.15
CA PHE A 191 -5.13 -7.00 -12.66
C PHE A 191 -4.10 -6.74 -13.77
N VAL A 192 -4.21 -7.39 -14.93
CA VAL A 192 -3.27 -7.23 -16.05
C VAL A 192 -3.48 -5.86 -16.69
N GLU A 193 -4.74 -5.50 -16.95
CA GLU A 193 -5.10 -4.21 -17.53
C GLU A 193 -4.79 -3.05 -16.58
N VAL A 194 -5.14 -3.16 -15.29
CA VAL A 194 -4.82 -2.13 -14.28
C VAL A 194 -3.31 -1.97 -14.14
N ARG A 195 -2.53 -3.05 -14.20
CA ARG A 195 -1.06 -2.97 -14.20
C ARG A 195 -0.53 -2.32 -15.48
N ARG A 196 -1.08 -2.62 -16.66
CA ARG A 196 -0.68 -1.96 -17.92
C ARG A 196 -0.95 -0.46 -17.88
N ALA A 197 -2.11 -0.04 -17.38
CA ALA A 197 -2.41 1.37 -17.15
C ALA A 197 -1.40 2.03 -16.19
N GLY A 198 -1.06 1.35 -15.09
CA GLY A 198 -0.02 1.81 -14.16
C GLY A 198 1.37 1.94 -14.79
N ILE A 199 1.75 1.03 -15.70
CA ILE A 199 3.02 1.12 -16.46
C ILE A 199 3.02 2.35 -17.37
N ALA A 200 1.94 2.59 -18.12
CA ALA A 200 1.85 3.73 -19.04
C ALA A 200 1.93 5.06 -18.28
N LEU A 201 1.24 5.15 -17.14
CA LEU A 201 1.31 6.31 -16.25
C LEU A 201 2.74 6.50 -15.70
N ALA A 202 3.38 5.43 -15.21
CA ALA A 202 4.74 5.46 -14.70
C ALA A 202 5.76 5.95 -15.75
N ARG A 203 5.63 5.48 -17.00
CA ARG A 203 6.48 5.94 -18.11
C ARG A 203 6.27 7.39 -18.47
N GLU A 204 5.04 7.88 -18.41
CA GLU A 204 4.77 9.28 -18.69
C GLU A 204 5.38 10.19 -17.62
N VAL A 205 5.28 9.81 -16.34
CA VAL A 205 5.99 10.50 -15.25
C VAL A 205 7.51 10.47 -15.47
N GLU A 206 8.08 9.33 -15.87
CA GLU A 206 9.51 9.20 -16.21
C GLU A 206 9.92 10.09 -17.40
N ARG A 207 9.11 10.16 -18.47
CA ARG A 207 9.38 11.03 -19.62
C ARG A 207 9.38 12.52 -19.26
N ARG A 208 8.51 12.93 -18.34
CA ARG A 208 8.43 14.32 -17.87
C ARG A 208 9.55 14.70 -16.90
N ALA A 209 10.10 13.74 -16.18
CA ALA A 209 11.16 13.97 -15.20
C ALA A 209 12.26 12.88 -15.23
N PRO A 210 12.98 12.68 -16.35
CA PRO A 210 13.87 11.53 -16.56
C PRO A 210 15.12 11.56 -15.67
N ASP A 211 15.49 12.72 -15.14
CA ASP A 211 16.60 12.85 -14.19
C ASP A 211 16.19 12.55 -12.74
N ALA A 212 14.90 12.60 -12.43
CA ALA A 212 14.36 12.39 -11.09
C ALA A 212 13.61 11.06 -10.94
N VAL A 213 13.09 10.49 -12.03
CA VAL A 213 12.19 9.32 -12.02
C VAL A 213 12.75 8.21 -12.90
N THR A 214 12.50 6.97 -12.51
CA THR A 214 12.83 5.80 -13.33
C THR A 214 11.80 4.69 -13.23
N THR A 215 11.63 3.95 -14.33
CA THR A 215 10.90 2.66 -14.36
C THR A 215 11.83 1.47 -14.55
N ALA A 216 13.15 1.67 -14.50
CA ALA A 216 14.13 0.59 -14.70
C ALA A 216 13.95 -0.55 -13.69
N TRP A 217 13.72 -1.76 -14.21
CA TRP A 217 13.50 -2.95 -13.38
C TRP A 217 14.76 -3.31 -12.59
N TRP A 218 15.94 -3.24 -13.22
CA TRP A 218 17.22 -3.53 -12.61
C TRP A 218 17.67 -2.43 -11.65
N LYS A 219 17.94 -2.77 -10.39
CA LYS A 219 18.33 -1.79 -9.35
C LYS A 219 19.56 -0.99 -9.73
N GLU A 220 20.53 -1.61 -10.39
CA GLU A 220 21.77 -0.98 -10.84
C GLU A 220 21.57 0.07 -11.94
N GLU A 221 20.43 0.05 -12.64
CA GLU A 221 20.10 1.00 -13.71
C GLU A 221 19.31 2.22 -13.21
N ARG A 222 18.75 2.14 -11.99
CA ARG A 222 17.88 3.19 -11.43
C ARG A 222 18.63 4.49 -11.14
N GLY A 223 19.86 4.38 -10.66
CA GLY A 223 20.64 5.52 -10.16
C GLY A 223 19.98 6.17 -8.93
N GLN A 224 20.25 7.46 -8.74
CA GLN A 224 19.69 8.27 -7.65
C GLN A 224 18.35 8.90 -8.08
N ARG A 225 17.39 8.06 -8.44
CA ARG A 225 16.05 8.45 -8.90
C ARG A 225 14.96 7.83 -8.05
N ILE A 226 13.74 8.33 -8.20
CA ILE A 226 12.52 7.73 -7.65
C ILE A 226 12.09 6.63 -8.59
N PHE A 227 12.01 5.40 -8.07
CA PHE A 227 11.47 4.28 -8.83
C PHE A 227 9.95 4.31 -8.71
N VAL A 228 9.24 4.30 -9.84
CA VAL A 228 7.79 4.09 -9.83
C VAL A 228 7.54 2.59 -9.89
N ASP A 229 7.18 1.97 -8.76
CA ASP A 229 6.97 0.52 -8.69
C ASP A 229 5.62 0.10 -9.29
N PHE A 230 5.56 0.07 -10.62
CA PHE A 230 4.39 -0.36 -11.37
C PHE A 230 3.94 -1.80 -11.04
N ASN A 231 4.82 -2.64 -10.50
CA ASN A 231 4.47 -4.01 -10.14
C ASN A 231 3.60 -4.08 -8.89
N GLN A 232 3.38 -2.98 -8.16
CA GLN A 232 2.46 -2.93 -7.03
C GLN A 232 1.00 -3.13 -7.43
N ASN A 233 0.66 -2.97 -8.72
CA ASN A 233 -0.65 -3.29 -9.27
C ASN A 233 -0.84 -4.78 -9.62
N ALA A 234 0.20 -5.60 -9.46
CA ALA A 234 0.06 -7.06 -9.61
C ALA A 234 -0.67 -7.68 -8.41
N ARG A 235 -1.13 -8.94 -8.56
CA ARG A 235 -1.73 -9.70 -7.44
C ARG A 235 -0.71 -9.95 -6.33
N ASP A 236 -1.18 -10.07 -5.09
CA ASP A 236 -0.36 -10.52 -3.95
C ASP A 236 0.92 -9.66 -3.71
N ARG A 237 0.78 -8.35 -3.89
CA ARG A 237 1.81 -7.36 -3.60
C ARG A 237 1.57 -6.71 -2.25
N THR A 238 2.65 -6.43 -1.53
CA THR A 238 2.56 -5.82 -0.22
C THR A 238 2.48 -4.31 -0.38
N MET A 239 1.38 -3.71 0.10
CA MET A 239 1.26 -2.25 0.22
C MET A 239 0.56 -1.95 1.54
N ALA A 240 1.14 -1.09 2.37
CA ALA A 240 0.55 -0.76 3.66
C ALA A 240 -0.78 -0.01 3.46
N SER A 241 -1.81 -0.34 4.24
CA SER A 241 -3.08 0.40 4.22
C SER A 241 -2.88 1.86 4.60
N ALA A 242 -3.82 2.72 4.20
CA ALA A 242 -4.01 3.98 4.91
C ALA A 242 -4.18 3.72 6.41
N TYR A 243 -3.58 4.59 7.24
CA TYR A 243 -3.57 4.50 8.71
C TYR A 243 -2.90 3.24 9.29
N SER A 244 -2.19 2.42 8.51
CA SER A 244 -1.36 1.37 9.09
C SER A 244 -0.12 1.95 9.75
N VAL A 245 0.16 1.52 10.98
CA VAL A 245 1.47 1.68 11.61
C VAL A 245 2.51 0.90 10.81
N ARG A 246 3.74 1.41 10.75
CA ARG A 246 4.87 0.80 10.06
C ARG A 246 5.89 0.26 11.05
N ARG A 247 6.67 -0.72 10.60
CA ARG A 247 7.84 -1.26 11.30
C ARG A 247 9.01 -0.27 11.29
N THR A 248 8.83 0.88 11.94
CA THR A 248 9.87 1.91 12.12
C THR A 248 10.13 2.12 13.61
N PRO A 249 11.31 2.62 14.00
CA PRO A 249 11.63 2.80 15.42
C PRO A 249 10.68 3.73 16.18
N ILE A 250 9.99 4.64 15.48
CA ILE A 250 9.05 5.61 16.07
C ILE A 250 7.58 5.30 15.78
N ALA A 251 7.27 4.11 15.23
CA ALA A 251 5.90 3.70 14.89
C ALA A 251 5.19 4.71 13.96
N THR A 252 5.87 5.11 12.88
CA THR A 252 5.29 5.96 11.82
C THR A 252 4.04 5.32 11.22
N VAL A 253 3.18 6.13 10.62
CA VAL A 253 1.90 5.75 10.04
C VAL A 253 1.89 6.08 8.55
N SER A 254 1.30 5.21 7.72
CA SER A 254 0.99 5.55 6.32
C SER A 254 -0.20 6.51 6.31
N MET A 255 0.07 7.82 6.24
CA MET A 255 -0.93 8.86 6.52
C MET A 255 -1.54 9.44 5.24
N PRO A 256 -2.87 9.34 5.05
CA PRO A 256 -3.60 10.09 4.02
C PRO A 256 -3.47 11.60 4.21
N LEU A 257 -3.24 12.30 3.10
CA LEU A 257 -3.04 13.74 3.05
C LEU A 257 -3.80 14.33 1.88
N THR A 258 -4.14 15.61 1.97
CA THR A 258 -4.42 16.40 0.77
C THR A 258 -3.13 16.61 -0.03
N TRP A 259 -3.25 16.98 -1.30
CA TRP A 259 -2.08 17.34 -2.11
C TRP A 259 -1.30 18.53 -1.53
N ASP A 260 -1.99 19.49 -0.93
CA ASP A 260 -1.36 20.68 -0.36
C ASP A 260 -0.62 20.36 0.94
N GLU A 261 -1.15 19.44 1.76
CA GLU A 261 -0.43 18.91 2.92
C GLU A 261 0.79 18.08 2.50
N LEU A 262 0.67 17.28 1.43
CA LEU A 262 1.78 16.47 0.93
C LEU A 262 2.99 17.34 0.52
N ALA A 263 2.74 18.53 -0.05
CA ALA A 263 3.79 19.44 -0.48
C ALA A 263 4.74 19.88 0.65
N GLY A 264 4.23 19.92 1.90
CA GLY A 264 5.01 20.27 3.09
C GLY A 264 5.20 19.12 4.10
N ALA A 265 4.81 17.89 3.74
CA ALA A 265 4.76 16.78 4.67
C ALA A 265 6.16 16.29 5.07
N GLU A 266 6.30 15.88 6.34
CA GLU A 266 7.41 15.07 6.84
C GLU A 266 6.85 13.76 7.42
N PRO A 267 7.25 12.57 6.91
CA PRO A 267 6.65 11.31 7.35
C PRO A 267 6.76 11.02 8.84
N ASP A 268 7.80 11.54 9.50
CA ASP A 268 8.08 11.34 10.92
C ASP A 268 7.09 12.11 11.83
N ASP A 269 6.34 13.07 11.30
CA ASP A 269 5.26 13.77 12.03
C ASP A 269 4.05 12.87 12.28
N TYR A 270 3.88 11.84 11.45
CA TYR A 270 2.72 10.94 11.50
C TYR A 270 3.11 9.62 12.16
N THR A 271 2.79 9.48 13.44
CA THR A 271 3.05 8.28 14.24
C THR A 271 1.78 7.79 14.91
N MET A 272 1.80 6.57 15.45
CA MET A 272 0.67 6.04 16.21
C MET A 272 0.30 6.93 17.42
N ALA A 273 1.22 7.79 17.89
CA ALA A 273 0.99 8.72 18.99
C ALA A 273 0.38 10.06 18.55
N THR A 274 0.64 10.51 17.33
CA THR A 274 0.24 11.86 16.85
C THR A 274 -0.99 11.84 15.95
N VAL A 275 -1.19 10.76 15.20
CA VAL A 275 -2.28 10.66 14.21
C VAL A 275 -3.69 10.71 14.81
N PRO A 276 -4.00 10.08 15.97
CA PRO A 276 -5.37 10.13 16.52
C PRO A 276 -5.90 11.55 16.74
N GLU A 277 -5.07 12.45 17.29
CA GLU A 277 -5.45 13.85 17.50
C GLU A 277 -5.64 14.58 16.16
N LEU A 278 -4.77 14.31 15.18
CA LEU A 278 -4.85 14.90 13.85
C LEU A 278 -6.15 14.49 13.13
N VAL A 279 -6.53 13.21 13.21
CA VAL A 279 -7.76 12.69 12.60
C VAL A 279 -9.00 13.26 13.29
N ALA A 280 -8.99 13.38 14.63
CA ALA A 280 -10.15 13.90 15.36
C ALA A 280 -10.47 15.37 15.08
N ARG A 281 -9.48 16.16 14.61
CA ARG A 281 -9.61 17.62 14.43
C ARG A 281 -9.70 18.08 12.97
N ARG A 282 -9.54 17.17 12.00
CA ARG A 282 -9.46 17.48 10.56
C ARG A 282 -10.46 16.65 9.79
N GLU A 283 -11.00 17.22 8.72
CA GLU A 283 -11.74 16.45 7.71
C GLU A 283 -10.84 15.39 7.05
N ASP A 284 -11.46 14.28 6.63
CA ASP A 284 -10.77 13.20 5.92
C ASP A 284 -10.37 13.68 4.51
N PRO A 285 -9.07 13.71 4.19
CA PRO A 285 -8.57 14.15 2.87
C PRO A 285 -9.01 13.22 1.74
N TRP A 286 -9.45 12.01 2.06
CA TRP A 286 -9.88 10.99 1.12
C TRP A 286 -11.39 10.78 1.13
N ALA A 287 -12.17 11.64 1.81
CA ALA A 287 -13.63 11.48 1.94
C ALA A 287 -14.35 11.32 0.59
N ALA A 288 -13.88 12.01 -0.44
CA ALA A 288 -14.47 11.98 -1.78
C ALA A 288 -13.96 10.83 -2.66
N MET A 289 -13.07 9.96 -2.16
CA MET A 289 -12.43 8.92 -2.98
C MET A 289 -13.45 7.94 -3.60
N ASP A 290 -14.54 7.66 -2.90
CA ASP A 290 -15.56 6.73 -3.39
C ASP A 290 -16.70 7.42 -4.16
N ASP A 291 -16.68 8.75 -4.32
CA ASP A 291 -17.72 9.50 -5.04
C ASP A 291 -17.71 9.23 -6.54
N VAL A 292 -16.52 8.94 -7.10
CA VAL A 292 -16.33 8.74 -8.54
C VAL A 292 -15.47 7.50 -8.81
N ALA A 293 -16.09 6.49 -9.44
CA ALA A 293 -15.38 5.38 -10.04
C ALA A 293 -14.83 5.80 -11.43
N GLN A 294 -13.53 6.05 -11.51
CA GLN A 294 -12.90 6.61 -12.70
C GLN A 294 -12.64 5.55 -13.76
N SER A 295 -12.65 5.95 -15.04
CA SER A 295 -12.23 5.08 -16.13
C SER A 295 -10.71 5.15 -16.34
N ILE A 296 -10.05 4.00 -16.54
CA ILE A 296 -8.64 3.94 -16.94
C ILE A 296 -8.44 3.85 -18.45
N ALA A 297 -9.49 4.04 -19.26
CA ALA A 297 -9.42 3.90 -20.71
C ALA A 297 -8.37 4.82 -21.35
N SER A 298 -8.20 6.06 -20.85
CA SER A 298 -7.16 6.98 -21.31
C SER A 298 -5.74 6.45 -21.04
N LEU A 299 -5.52 5.83 -19.88
CA LEU A 299 -4.24 5.18 -19.54
C LEU A 299 -3.98 3.94 -20.40
N LEU A 300 -5.03 3.19 -20.77
CA LEU A 300 -4.90 2.05 -21.68
C LEU A 300 -4.57 2.50 -23.11
N GLN A 301 -5.16 3.60 -23.58
CA GLN A 301 -4.77 4.23 -24.85
C GLN A 301 -3.31 4.69 -24.84
N MET A 302 -2.83 5.24 -23.71
CA MET A 302 -1.40 5.54 -23.54
C MET A 302 -0.53 4.28 -23.60
N ALA A 303 -0.99 3.17 -23.04
CA ALA A 303 -0.30 1.88 -23.12
C ALA A 303 -0.22 1.35 -24.56
N GLU A 304 -1.30 1.48 -25.34
CA GLU A 304 -1.34 1.14 -26.77
C GLU A 304 -0.36 2.03 -27.58
N ALA A 305 -0.35 3.33 -27.33
CA ALA A 305 0.60 4.25 -27.97
C ALA A 305 2.06 3.94 -27.60
N ASP A 306 2.32 3.47 -26.38
CA ASP A 306 3.64 2.98 -26.00
C ASP A 306 4.01 1.67 -26.72
N GLU A 307 3.06 0.76 -26.94
CA GLU A 307 3.28 -0.46 -27.75
C GLU A 307 3.63 -0.12 -29.20
N GLU A 308 2.97 0.87 -29.81
CA GLU A 308 3.32 1.37 -31.14
C GLU A 308 4.76 1.93 -31.21
N ARG A 309 5.28 2.45 -30.08
CA ARG A 309 6.67 2.90 -29.93
C ARG A 309 7.65 1.75 -29.63
N GLY A 310 7.19 0.50 -29.58
CA GLY A 310 7.98 -0.67 -29.22
C GLY A 310 8.19 -0.84 -27.72
N LEU A 311 7.46 -0.09 -26.89
CA LEU A 311 7.52 -0.17 -25.43
C LEU A 311 6.36 -1.05 -24.93
N GLY A 312 6.51 -2.37 -25.03
CA GLY A 312 5.51 -3.34 -24.55
C GLY A 312 5.44 -3.51 -23.04
N ASP A 313 5.03 -4.69 -22.57
CA ASP A 313 4.98 -5.01 -21.13
C ASP A 313 6.36 -4.89 -20.44
N MET A 314 6.36 -4.71 -19.13
CA MET A 314 7.56 -4.64 -18.30
C MET A 314 7.72 -5.89 -17.42
N PRO A 315 8.94 -6.25 -16.99
CA PRO A 315 9.13 -7.47 -16.23
C PRO A 315 8.38 -7.46 -14.88
N TYR A 316 7.80 -8.61 -14.56
CA TYR A 316 7.25 -8.89 -13.23
C TYR A 316 8.36 -9.09 -12.19
N PRO A 317 8.05 -9.05 -10.87
CA PRO A 317 9.05 -9.26 -9.83
C PRO A 317 9.79 -10.61 -9.95
N PRO A 318 11.05 -10.70 -9.50
CA PRO A 318 11.74 -11.98 -9.39
C PRO A 318 10.92 -12.95 -8.54
N ASN A 319 10.70 -14.17 -9.02
CA ASN A 319 9.87 -15.22 -8.39
C ASN A 319 8.35 -15.01 -8.45
N TYR A 320 7.84 -14.04 -9.21
CA TYR A 320 6.40 -13.90 -9.43
C TYR A 320 5.86 -15.06 -10.29
N PRO A 321 4.96 -15.93 -9.79
CA PRO A 321 4.42 -17.05 -10.57
C PRO A 321 3.65 -16.57 -11.80
N LYS A 322 3.64 -17.36 -12.88
CA LYS A 322 2.73 -17.14 -14.01
C LYS A 322 1.34 -17.65 -13.68
N MET A 323 0.31 -16.88 -14.01
CA MET A 323 -1.07 -17.34 -13.94
C MET A 323 -1.36 -18.29 -15.12
N PRO A 324 -2.17 -19.35 -14.93
CA PRO A 324 -2.67 -20.16 -16.05
C PRO A 324 -3.37 -19.27 -17.09
N GLY A 325 -3.02 -19.43 -18.37
CA GLY A 325 -3.60 -18.61 -19.45
C GLY A 325 -3.01 -17.21 -19.60
N GLU A 326 -2.04 -16.81 -18.76
CA GLU A 326 -1.40 -15.50 -18.87
C GLU A 326 -0.55 -15.37 -20.15
N PRO A 327 -0.59 -14.20 -20.83
CA PRO A 327 0.27 -13.92 -21.98
C PRO A 327 1.77 -14.09 -21.69
N LYS A 328 2.59 -14.15 -22.76
CA LYS A 328 4.05 -14.21 -22.62
C LYS A 328 4.58 -12.93 -21.99
N ARG A 329 5.08 -13.04 -20.75
CA ARG A 329 5.80 -11.96 -20.06
C ARG A 329 7.11 -11.60 -20.77
N VAL A 330 7.42 -10.30 -20.74
CA VAL A 330 8.75 -9.80 -21.08
C VAL A 330 9.76 -10.29 -20.05
N GLN A 331 10.82 -10.96 -20.52
CA GLN A 331 11.93 -11.36 -19.67
C GLN A 331 12.83 -10.16 -19.40
N PRO A 332 13.39 -10.03 -18.19
CA PRO A 332 14.43 -9.04 -17.94
C PRO A 332 15.62 -9.28 -18.89
N SER A 333 15.84 -8.39 -19.85
CA SER A 333 17.10 -8.33 -20.61
C SER A 333 18.04 -7.36 -19.91
N ARG A 334 19.30 -7.77 -19.70
CA ARG A 334 20.38 -6.84 -19.34
C ARG A 334 21.11 -6.43 -20.61
N ASP A 335 21.42 -5.15 -20.73
CA ASP A 335 22.40 -4.69 -21.71
C ASP A 335 23.81 -5.00 -21.17
N THR A 336 24.35 -6.16 -21.55
CA THR A 336 25.70 -6.59 -21.12
C THR A 336 26.83 -5.78 -21.77
N ASP A 337 26.55 -4.94 -22.76
CA ASP A 337 27.56 -4.26 -23.57
C ASP A 337 27.98 -2.91 -22.96
N ARG A 338 27.23 -2.37 -22.00
CA ARG A 338 27.54 -1.09 -21.32
C ARG A 338 28.77 -1.12 -20.40
N ARG A 339 29.44 -2.25 -20.18
CA ARG A 339 30.63 -2.35 -19.30
C ARG A 339 31.99 -2.18 -19.99
N ASN A 340 32.06 -1.97 -21.31
CA ASN A 340 33.35 -1.86 -22.03
C ASN A 340 33.67 -0.45 -22.56
N GLY A 341 33.37 0.59 -21.77
CA GLY A 341 33.61 1.98 -22.16
C GLY A 341 34.32 2.80 -21.08
N LYS A 342 35.53 2.41 -20.68
CA LYS A 342 36.57 3.28 -20.12
C LYS A 342 37.92 2.55 -20.14
N LYS A 343 38.76 2.89 -21.13
CA LYS A 343 40.21 2.81 -21.03
C LYS A 343 40.73 4.14 -20.49
#